data_AF-A0A2V7RKL1-F1
#
_entry.id   AF-A0A2V7RKL1-F1
#
_cell.length_a   1.000
_cell.length_b   1.000
_cell.length_c   1.000
_cell.angle_alpha   90.00
_cell.angle_beta   90.00
_cell.angle_gamma   90.00
#
_symmetry.space_group_name_H-M   'P 1'
#
loop_
_entity.id
_entity.type
_entity.pdbx_description
1 polymer ?
#
loop_
_entity_poly.entity_id
_entity_poly.type
_entity_poly.pdbx_seq_one_letter_code
_entity_poly.pdbx_strand_id
1 'polypeptide(L)'
;MPLEFLLDRFDELSATGALLEGLPVAGKRLPLAGLPGSSPALLVAVLARRLPQRLFAVVTATPADAERWLADLQQLVGERAVLYPQREGLGADEPHVEIAGERIETIAALLSGRARVVVTTARASAER
;
A
#
# COMPACT_ATOMS: atom_id res chain seq x y z
N MET A 1 -0.89 -17.65 -6.71
CA MET A 1 -0.65 -17.54 -5.24
C MET A 1 -1.85 -18.06 -4.46
N PRO A 2 -1.72 -18.51 -3.19
CA PRO A 2 -2.81 -19.18 -2.47
C PRO A 2 -4.12 -18.38 -2.36
N LEU A 3 -4.07 -17.05 -2.46
CA LEU A 3 -5.24 -16.17 -2.34
C LEU A 3 -5.72 -15.55 -3.67
N GLU A 4 -5.24 -16.03 -4.81
CA GLU A 4 -5.55 -15.46 -6.13
C GLU A 4 -7.05 -15.52 -6.46
N PHE A 5 -7.73 -16.59 -6.02
CA PHE A 5 -9.18 -16.70 -6.18
C PHE A 5 -9.97 -15.58 -5.47
N LEU A 6 -9.45 -15.05 -4.35
CA LEU A 6 -10.10 -13.93 -3.64
C LEU A 6 -10.01 -12.67 -4.46
N LEU A 7 -8.87 -12.43 -5.12
CA LEU A 7 -8.68 -11.28 -6.00
C LEU A 7 -9.64 -11.37 -7.19
N ASP A 8 -9.79 -12.56 -7.80
CA ASP A 8 -10.72 -12.77 -8.91
C ASP A 8 -12.17 -12.51 -8.52
N ARG A 9 -12.62 -13.08 -7.40
CA ARG A 9 -13.98 -12.87 -6.90
C ARG A 9 -14.24 -11.42 -6.51
N PHE A 10 -13.24 -10.73 -5.96
CA PHE A 10 -13.37 -9.32 -5.58
C PHE A 10 -13.40 -8.38 -6.80
N ASP A 11 -12.64 -8.71 -7.85
CA ASP A 11 -12.58 -7.98 -9.13
C ASP A 11 -13.90 -8.10 -9.93
N GLU A 12 -14.60 -9.23 -9.80
CA GLU A 12 -15.91 -9.47 -10.41
C GLU A 12 -17.06 -8.68 -9.77
N LEU A 13 -16.86 -8.08 -8.59
CA LEU A 13 -17.90 -7.28 -7.93
C LEU A 13 -18.22 -6.03 -8.75
N SER A 14 -19.51 -5.75 -8.92
CA SER A 14 -19.97 -4.52 -9.61
C SER A 14 -19.43 -3.25 -8.95
N ALA A 15 -19.29 -3.25 -7.63
CA ALA A 15 -18.69 -2.14 -6.88
C ALA A 15 -17.23 -1.89 -7.26
N THR A 16 -16.46 -2.95 -7.53
CA THR A 16 -15.06 -2.85 -7.97
C THR A 16 -14.97 -2.28 -9.38
N GLY A 17 -15.84 -2.74 -10.30
CA GLY A 17 -15.97 -2.17 -11.64
C GLY A 17 -16.32 -0.67 -11.61
N ALA A 18 -17.36 -0.31 -10.85
CA ALA A 18 -17.78 1.09 -10.69
C ALA A 18 -16.67 1.97 -10.10
N LEU A 19 -15.89 1.45 -9.15
CA LEU A 19 -14.74 2.16 -8.58
C LEU A 19 -13.63 2.38 -9.61
N LEU A 20 -13.30 1.38 -10.44
CA LEU A 20 -12.28 1.50 -11.48
C LEU A 20 -12.64 2.55 -12.53
N GLU A 21 -13.91 2.62 -12.92
CA GLU A 21 -14.43 3.65 -13.83
C GLU A 21 -14.48 5.04 -13.17
N GLY A 22 -14.77 5.09 -11.87
CA GLY A 22 -14.98 6.30 -11.07
C GLY A 22 -13.76 6.78 -10.29
N LEU A 23 -12.53 6.37 -10.64
CA LEU A 23 -11.34 6.78 -9.88
C LEU A 23 -11.20 8.31 -9.84
N PRO A 24 -10.93 8.91 -8.66
CA PRO A 24 -10.85 10.35 -8.54
C PRO A 24 -9.69 10.90 -9.37
N VAL A 25 -9.94 12.04 -10.03
CA VAL A 25 -8.87 12.84 -10.65
C VAL A 25 -8.00 13.50 -9.58
N ALA A 26 -6.84 14.02 -9.98
CA ALA A 26 -5.91 14.71 -9.08
C ALA A 26 -6.62 15.80 -8.25
N GLY A 27 -6.35 15.83 -6.95
CA GLY A 27 -6.96 16.77 -6.00
C GLY A 27 -8.40 16.44 -5.58
N LYS A 28 -9.02 15.38 -6.13
CA LYS A 28 -10.32 14.88 -5.69
C LYS A 28 -10.16 13.66 -4.77
N ARG A 29 -11.20 13.39 -3.98
CA ARG A 29 -11.25 12.29 -3.01
C ARG A 29 -12.57 11.56 -3.17
N LEU A 30 -12.52 10.24 -3.06
CA LEU A 30 -13.68 9.37 -3.03
C LEU A 30 -13.68 8.62 -1.70
N PRO A 31 -14.62 8.90 -0.78
CA PRO A 31 -14.75 8.11 0.45
C PRO A 31 -15.26 6.71 0.10
N LEU A 32 -14.64 5.70 0.70
CA LEU A 32 -15.04 4.30 0.57
C LEU A 32 -15.47 3.76 1.94
N ALA A 33 -16.52 2.95 1.96
CA ALA A 33 -17.06 2.29 3.14
C ALA A 33 -17.43 0.84 2.80
N GLY A 34 -17.82 0.06 3.81
CA GLY A 34 -18.23 -1.35 3.60
C GLY A 34 -17.06 -2.31 3.35
N LEU A 35 -15.86 -1.95 3.80
CA LEU A 35 -14.66 -2.78 3.70
C LEU A 35 -14.21 -3.27 5.09
N PRO A 36 -14.81 -4.35 5.63
CA PRO A 36 -14.41 -4.91 6.92
C PRO A 36 -13.11 -5.71 6.82
N GLY A 37 -12.38 -5.82 7.94
CA GLY A 37 -11.18 -6.65 8.05
C GLY A 37 -10.13 -6.33 6.99
N SER A 38 -9.59 -7.37 6.33
CA SER A 38 -8.55 -7.26 5.29
C SER A 38 -9.08 -6.91 3.90
N SER A 39 -10.39 -6.66 3.72
CA SER A 39 -10.95 -6.30 2.41
C SER A 39 -10.39 -4.99 1.79
N PRO A 40 -9.94 -3.97 2.56
CA PRO A 40 -9.20 -2.86 1.98
C PRO A 40 -7.89 -3.28 1.29
N ALA A 41 -7.17 -4.27 1.83
CA ALA A 41 -5.96 -4.81 1.22
C ALA A 41 -6.27 -5.59 -0.06
N LEU A 42 -7.35 -6.37 -0.09
CA LEU A 42 -7.87 -6.99 -1.32
C LEU A 42 -8.18 -5.94 -2.38
N LEU A 43 -8.88 -4.87 -2.00
CA LEU A 43 -9.20 -3.79 -2.93
C LEU A 43 -7.93 -3.17 -3.52
N VAL A 44 -6.95 -2.81 -2.68
CA VAL A 44 -5.67 -2.25 -3.16
C VAL A 44 -4.93 -3.24 -4.07
N ALA A 45 -4.92 -4.53 -3.74
CA ALA A 45 -4.32 -5.56 -4.57
C ALA A 45 -5.00 -5.70 -5.94
N VAL A 46 -6.35 -5.68 -5.99
CA VAL A 46 -7.11 -5.68 -7.24
C VAL A 46 -6.83 -4.42 -8.07
N LEU A 47 -6.81 -3.24 -7.44
CA LEU A 47 -6.46 -1.99 -8.12
C LEU A 47 -5.04 -2.04 -8.71
N ALA A 48 -4.06 -2.54 -7.95
CA ALA A 48 -2.69 -2.72 -8.41
C ALA A 48 -2.58 -3.72 -9.57
N ARG A 49 -3.43 -4.76 -9.60
CA ARG A 49 -3.51 -5.73 -10.70
C ARG A 49 -4.14 -5.13 -11.96
N ARG A 50 -5.22 -4.35 -11.81
CA ARG A 50 -5.96 -3.74 -12.92
C ARG A 50 -5.29 -2.50 -13.49
N LEU A 51 -4.45 -1.84 -12.70
CA LEU A 51 -3.76 -0.60 -13.06
C LEU A 51 -2.23 -0.77 -12.92
N PRO A 52 -1.61 -1.65 -13.73
CA PRO A 52 -0.21 -2.05 -13.54
C PRO A 52 0.81 -0.92 -13.74
N GLN A 53 0.38 0.18 -14.37
CA GLN A 53 1.16 1.39 -14.61
C GLN A 53 1.13 2.38 -13.42
N ARG A 54 0.32 2.10 -12.39
CA ARG A 54 0.17 2.96 -11.22
C ARG A 54 0.85 2.35 -10.00
N LEU A 55 1.41 3.23 -9.18
CA LEU A 55 1.84 2.93 -7.82
C LEU A 55 0.72 3.32 -6.86
N PHE A 56 0.41 2.44 -5.91
CA PHE A 56 -0.55 2.72 -4.84
C PHE A 56 0.20 2.98 -3.52
N ALA A 57 -0.14 4.08 -2.85
CA ALA A 57 0.35 4.38 -1.51
C ALA A 57 -0.78 4.17 -0.51
N VAL A 58 -0.55 3.29 0.46
CA VAL A 58 -1.41 3.07 1.62
C VAL A 58 -0.80 3.84 2.78
N VAL A 59 -1.52 4.84 3.28
CA VAL A 59 -1.08 5.66 4.41
C VAL A 59 -1.90 5.30 5.64
N THR A 60 -1.24 4.78 6.67
CA THR A 60 -1.85 4.38 7.94
C THR A 60 -1.56 5.39 9.05
N ALA A 61 -2.30 5.30 10.15
CA ALA A 61 -2.09 6.18 11.29
C ALA A 61 -0.85 5.78 12.12
N THR A 62 -0.58 4.47 12.25
CA THR A 62 0.48 3.95 13.12
C THR A 62 1.36 2.91 12.41
N PRO A 63 2.59 2.64 12.89
CA PRO A 63 3.44 1.56 12.39
C PRO A 63 2.77 0.19 12.49
N ALA A 64 2.12 -0.09 13.62
CA ALA A 64 1.42 -1.35 13.81
C ALA A 64 0.31 -1.55 12.78
N ASP A 65 -0.40 -0.48 12.40
CA ASP A 65 -1.36 -0.55 11.29
C ASP A 65 -0.65 -0.81 9.95
N ALA A 66 0.50 -0.16 9.71
CA ALA A 66 1.27 -0.31 8.49
C ALA A 66 1.79 -1.74 8.31
N GLU A 67 2.31 -2.35 9.38
CA GLU A 67 2.77 -3.75 9.39
C GLU A 67 1.62 -4.72 9.14
N ARG A 68 0.45 -4.50 9.74
CA ARG A 68 -0.75 -5.33 9.46
C ARG A 68 -1.16 -5.23 7.99
N TRP A 69 -1.17 -4.02 7.44
CA TRP A 69 -1.43 -3.81 6.01
C TRP A 69 -0.39 -4.49 5.12
N LEU A 70 0.89 -4.39 5.46
CA LEU A 70 1.97 -5.04 4.72
C LEU A 70 1.80 -6.56 4.73
N ALA A 71 1.52 -7.15 5.89
CA ALA A 71 1.30 -8.58 6.03
C ALA A 71 0.15 -9.05 5.13
N ASP A 72 -1.00 -8.37 5.17
CA ASP A 72 -2.14 -8.70 4.31
C ASP A 72 -1.79 -8.57 2.82
N LEU A 73 -1.13 -7.48 2.43
CA LEU A 73 -0.75 -7.24 1.05
C LEU A 73 0.31 -8.23 0.54
N GLN A 74 1.27 -8.65 1.37
CA GLN A 74 2.28 -9.64 0.98
C GLN A 74 1.64 -11.01 0.71
N GLN A 75 0.55 -11.38 1.40
CA GLN A 75 -0.21 -12.59 1.07
C GLN A 75 -0.91 -12.49 -0.30
N LEU A 76 -1.21 -11.28 -0.78
CA LEU A 76 -2.00 -11.02 -1.99
C LEU A 76 -1.16 -10.67 -3.23
N VAL A 77 -0.05 -9.94 -3.06
CA VAL A 77 0.81 -9.47 -4.15
C VAL A 77 2.32 -9.77 -3.94
N GLY A 78 2.68 -10.46 -2.85
CA GLY A 78 4.06 -10.83 -2.55
C GLY A 78 4.97 -9.62 -2.33
N GLU A 79 6.22 -9.74 -2.77
CA GLU A 79 7.27 -8.71 -2.65
C GLU A 79 6.96 -7.41 -3.42
N ARG A 80 5.86 -7.36 -4.19
CA ARG A 80 5.39 -6.13 -4.83
C ARG A 80 4.77 -5.15 -3.83
N ALA A 81 4.46 -5.60 -2.61
CA ALA A 81 4.10 -4.75 -1.49
C ALA A 81 5.31 -4.54 -0.57
N VAL A 82 5.63 -3.28 -0.31
CA VAL A 82 6.77 -2.87 0.53
C VAL A 82 6.32 -1.87 1.59
N LEU A 83 7.04 -1.78 2.70
CA LEU A 83 6.80 -0.82 3.77
C LEU A 83 7.88 0.25 3.76
N TYR A 84 7.47 1.51 3.65
CA TYR A 84 8.34 2.65 3.94
C TYR A 84 8.19 3.01 5.42
N PRO A 85 9.14 2.62 6.29
CA PRO A 85 8.99 2.77 7.72
C PRO A 85 9.11 4.24 8.13
N GLN A 86 8.47 4.58 9.24
CA GLN A 86 8.65 5.87 9.88
C GLN A 86 9.95 5.90 10.66
N ARG A 87 10.55 7.09 10.77
CA ARG A 87 11.66 7.30 11.70
C ARG A 87 11.23 7.10 13.15
N GLU A 88 12.10 6.52 13.96
CA GLU A 88 11.89 6.40 15.40
C GLU A 88 12.33 7.66 16.14
N GLY A 89 13.43 8.27 15.69
CA GLY A 89 13.91 9.55 16.22
C GLY A 89 13.00 10.72 15.88
N LEU A 90 12.88 11.71 16.76
CA LEU A 90 12.23 12.99 16.46
C LEU A 90 13.27 13.93 15.82
N GLY A 91 13.32 14.00 14.48
CA GLY A 91 14.24 14.89 13.78
C GLY A 91 14.72 14.34 12.43
N ALA A 92 15.76 14.98 11.88
CA ALA A 92 16.39 14.56 10.64
C ALA A 92 17.27 13.31 10.83
N ASP A 93 17.85 13.16 12.02
CA ASP A 93 18.73 12.05 12.37
C ASP A 93 17.89 10.83 12.75
N GLU A 94 18.07 9.73 12.01
CA GLU A 94 17.54 8.42 12.37
C GLU A 94 18.61 7.67 13.19
N PRO A 95 18.37 7.40 14.48
CA PRO A 95 19.35 6.71 15.31
C PRO A 95 19.55 5.24 14.94
N HIS A 96 18.58 4.61 14.27
CA HIS A 96 18.65 3.18 13.90
C HIS A 96 19.07 2.99 12.44
N VAL A 97 20.22 2.37 12.24
CA VAL A 97 20.78 2.10 10.91
C VAL A 97 19.88 1.16 10.12
N GLU A 98 19.19 0.26 10.81
CA GLU A 98 18.22 -0.69 10.26
C GLU A 98 17.07 0.04 9.57
N ILE A 99 16.44 1.00 10.25
CA ILE A 99 15.35 1.82 9.71
C ILE A 99 15.83 2.65 8.52
N ALA A 100 17.04 3.21 8.60
CA ALA A 100 17.63 3.93 7.48
C ALA A 100 17.84 3.01 6.25
N GLY A 101 18.32 1.79 6.46
CA GLY A 101 18.50 0.77 5.44
C GLY A 101 17.19 0.39 4.75
N GLU A 102 16.16 0.04 5.53
CA GLU A 102 14.84 -0.35 5.02
C GLU A 102 14.19 0.75 4.15
N ARG A 103 14.37 2.03 4.52
CA ARG A 103 13.89 3.16 3.70
C ARG A 103 14.59 3.22 2.35
N ILE A 104 15.91 3.02 2.33
CA ILE A 104 16.70 3.02 1.09
C ILE A 104 16.29 1.84 0.21
N GLU A 105 16.13 0.65 0.78
CA GLU A 105 15.69 -0.54 0.05
C GLU A 105 14.30 -0.37 -0.56
N THR A 106 13.38 0.24 0.19
CA THR A 106 12.03 0.57 -0.29
C THR A 106 12.07 1.55 -1.45
N ILE A 107 12.84 2.63 -1.33
CA ILE A 107 13.04 3.59 -2.43
C ILE A 107 13.65 2.90 -3.65
N ALA A 108 14.67 2.06 -3.46
CA ALA A 108 15.28 1.30 -4.54
C ALA A 108 14.27 0.36 -5.23
N ALA A 109 13.40 -0.31 -4.47
CA ALA A 109 12.34 -1.17 -5.01
C ALA A 109 11.30 -0.40 -5.81
N LEU A 110 10.95 0.82 -5.40
CA LEU A 110 10.05 1.71 -6.11
C LEU A 110 10.68 2.22 -7.42
N LEU A 111 11.91 2.73 -7.35
CA LEU A 111 12.63 3.26 -8.52
C LEU A 111 12.95 2.18 -9.56
N SER A 112 13.22 0.94 -9.12
CA SER A 112 13.44 -0.18 -10.03
C SER A 112 12.15 -0.83 -10.52
N GLY A 113 10.97 -0.33 -10.11
CA GLY A 113 9.68 -0.90 -10.48
C GLY A 113 9.45 -2.32 -9.95
N ARG A 114 10.12 -2.74 -8.87
CA ARG A 114 9.85 -4.02 -8.19
C ARG A 114 8.61 -3.94 -7.28
N ALA A 115 8.38 -2.78 -6.68
CA ALA A 115 7.18 -2.50 -5.89
C ALA A 115 6.05 -1.89 -6.72
N ARG A 116 4.80 -2.16 -6.31
CA ARG A 116 3.55 -1.60 -6.86
C ARG A 116 2.60 -1.09 -5.78
N VAL A 117 2.79 -1.52 -4.55
CA VAL A 117 2.10 -0.98 -3.38
C VAL A 117 3.16 -0.61 -2.35
N VAL A 118 3.11 0.63 -1.87
CA VAL A 118 3.89 1.07 -0.72
C VAL A 118 2.95 1.33 0.45
N VAL A 119 3.20 0.69 1.57
CA VAL A 119 2.55 0.99 2.84
C VAL A 119 3.46 1.94 3.62
N THR A 120 2.88 2.92 4.29
CA THR A 120 3.63 3.86 5.13
C THR A 120 2.73 4.49 6.17
N THR A 121 3.29 5.28 7.08
CA THR A 121 2.50 6.04 8.06
C THR A 121 2.32 7.48 7.61
N ALA A 122 1.30 8.16 8.15
CA ALA A 122 1.07 9.58 7.92
C ALA A 122 2.31 10.42 8.27
N ARG A 123 3.00 10.06 9.35
CA ARG A 123 4.26 10.69 9.78
C ARG A 123 5.34 10.52 8.72
N ALA A 124 5.66 9.28 8.36
CA ALA A 124 6.70 8.98 7.38
C ALA A 124 6.44 9.67 6.03
N SER A 125 5.17 9.76 5.61
CA SER A 125 4.78 10.42 4.36
C SER A 125 4.97 11.95 4.36
N ALA A 126 5.09 12.56 5.54
CA ALA A 126 5.25 14.01 5.71
C ALA A 126 6.69 14.41 6.06
N GLU A 127 7.57 13.45 6.32
CA GLU A 127 8.99 13.68 6.60
C GLU A 127 9.70 14.17 5.32
N ARG A 128 10.67 15.07 5.51
CA ARG A 128 11.50 15.64 4.43
C ARG A 128 12.88 15.01 4.38
#